data_AF-A0A819WVW5-F1
#
_entry.id   AF-A0A819WVW5-F1
#
_cell.length_a   1.000
_cell.length_b   1.000
_cell.length_c   1.000
_cell.angle_alpha   90.00
_cell.angle_beta   90.00
_cell.angle_gamma   90.00
#
_symmetry.space_group_name_H-M   'P 1'
#
loop_
_entity.id
_entity.type
_entity.pdbx_description
1 polymer ?
#
loop_
_entity_poly.entity_id
_entity_poly.type
_entity_poly.pdbx_seq_one_letter_code
_entity_poly.pdbx_strand_id
1 'polypeptide(L)'
;MKTAIGKAQETVSHGSISGTRYSNVPYKSGNNLSNYEKDRCKLDIYIPRSSGTAPFPVIVYFYGGGLNAGDKSEGWADWSNNFGFKFLEAGISMVMVNYRLSGQQGTKWPLYIQDAAASVAWVANNIAQYGGDPNNIFVMGFSAGAYLTHMLSIDSKWYTEINFDRNRIKGYIAISGQTRTHGTVAADLGIQQNQLMTVRTDAMPFGHVKKIEKPIHIFVGEYEGQTITDNYAYYNQLISKGSTNLFIYTNLGKDHGGMRDGLGDASSPTRSKILEFIRTGASTVNVAPNIAYRKPVTASSTENTANTADKAVDADGNTRWASTSSDTQWIYVDLGARYAVNRVRIAWEAACAKNYYLESSDDARSWANIRTVTNNVAFINDHTGLNRNARYIRIYATQRATTYGYSIFEFEVYGN
;
A
#
# COMPACT_ATOMS: atom_id res chain seq x y z
N MET A 1 -14.42 -29.74 -31.22
CA MET A 1 -14.88 -28.42 -31.69
C MET A 1 -15.27 -27.59 -30.48
N LYS A 2 -14.47 -26.59 -30.09
CA LYS A 2 -14.81 -25.66 -29.00
C LYS A 2 -15.58 -24.50 -29.62
N THR A 3 -16.87 -24.42 -29.34
CA THR A 3 -17.74 -23.32 -29.75
C THR A 3 -17.24 -22.04 -29.07
N ALA A 4 -16.63 -21.14 -29.84
CA ALA A 4 -16.30 -19.80 -29.39
C ALA A 4 -17.61 -19.06 -29.15
N ILE A 5 -18.03 -18.94 -27.88
CA ILE A 5 -19.07 -17.98 -27.50
C ILE A 5 -18.54 -16.62 -27.92
N GLY A 6 -19.23 -15.97 -28.86
CA GLY A 6 -18.84 -14.68 -29.43
C GLY A 6 -18.61 -13.67 -28.31
N LYS A 7 -17.34 -13.36 -28.05
CA LYS A 7 -16.96 -12.33 -27.09
C LYS A 7 -17.12 -10.99 -27.79
N ALA A 8 -17.76 -10.02 -27.15
CA ALA A 8 -17.79 -8.66 -27.68
C ALA A 8 -16.34 -8.12 -27.68
N GLN A 9 -15.74 -8.08 -28.86
CA GLN A 9 -14.39 -7.63 -29.10
C GLN A 9 -14.45 -6.28 -29.81
N GLU A 10 -13.82 -5.27 -29.23
CA GLU A 10 -13.78 -3.94 -29.81
C GLU A 10 -12.39 -3.34 -29.77
N THR A 11 -12.13 -2.42 -30.70
CA THR A 11 -10.95 -1.56 -30.64
C THR A 11 -11.24 -0.46 -29.64
N VAL A 12 -10.30 -0.23 -28.71
CA VAL A 12 -10.33 0.93 -27.83
C VAL A 12 -9.14 1.83 -28.12
N SER A 13 -9.35 3.13 -28.05
CA SER A 13 -8.29 4.12 -28.28
C SER A 13 -8.50 5.39 -27.47
N HIS A 14 -7.39 6.01 -27.04
CA HIS A 14 -7.38 7.33 -26.40
C HIS A 14 -6.09 8.05 -26.78
N GLY A 15 -6.21 9.14 -27.53
CA GLY A 15 -5.05 9.76 -28.20
C GLY A 15 -4.40 8.79 -29.18
N SER A 16 -3.09 8.61 -29.08
CA SER A 16 -2.29 7.68 -29.91
C SER A 16 -2.31 6.23 -29.42
N ILE A 17 -2.86 5.96 -28.23
CA ILE A 17 -2.85 4.65 -27.59
C ILE A 17 -4.01 3.83 -28.15
N SER A 18 -3.75 2.59 -28.59
CA SER A 18 -4.80 1.66 -29.02
C SER A 18 -4.62 0.26 -28.43
N GLY A 19 -5.74 -0.43 -28.25
CA GLY A 19 -5.78 -1.80 -27.73
C GLY A 19 -7.01 -2.55 -28.20
N THR A 20 -7.07 -3.82 -27.81
CA THR A 20 -8.25 -4.67 -27.98
C THR A 20 -8.91 -4.85 -26.63
N ARG A 21 -10.21 -4.60 -26.54
CA ARG A 21 -11.04 -4.86 -25.37
C ARG A 21 -11.92 -6.07 -25.61
N TYR A 22 -11.99 -6.96 -24.63
CA TYR A 22 -12.99 -8.01 -24.51
C TYR A 22 -13.88 -7.70 -23.32
N SER A 23 -15.13 -7.35 -23.60
CA SER A 23 -16.05 -6.82 -22.59
C SER A 23 -16.91 -7.91 -21.98
N ASN A 24 -17.29 -7.72 -20.71
CA ASN A 24 -18.31 -8.51 -20.02
C ASN A 24 -18.03 -10.02 -19.99
N VAL A 25 -16.76 -10.41 -19.88
CA VAL A 25 -16.35 -11.80 -19.81
C VAL A 25 -16.69 -12.35 -18.41
N PRO A 26 -17.56 -13.38 -18.29
CA PRO A 26 -17.90 -13.95 -17.00
C PRO A 26 -16.73 -14.76 -16.46
N TYR A 27 -16.37 -14.55 -15.19
CA TYR A 27 -15.33 -15.34 -14.51
C TYR A 27 -15.89 -16.44 -13.60
N LYS A 28 -17.21 -16.45 -13.40
CA LYS A 28 -17.95 -17.56 -12.78
C LYS A 28 -18.83 -18.25 -13.82
N SER A 29 -19.01 -19.55 -13.67
CA SER A 29 -19.87 -20.38 -14.53
C SER A 29 -20.65 -21.40 -13.70
N GLY A 30 -21.85 -21.77 -14.14
CA GLY A 30 -22.67 -22.80 -13.50
C GLY A 30 -24.15 -22.41 -13.46
N ASN A 31 -25.01 -23.42 -13.37
CA ASN A 31 -26.46 -23.22 -13.40
C ASN A 31 -27.01 -22.58 -12.11
N ASN A 32 -26.26 -22.68 -11.01
CA ASN A 32 -26.69 -22.22 -9.68
C ASN A 32 -26.32 -20.77 -9.37
N LEU A 33 -25.71 -20.03 -10.31
CA LEU A 33 -25.40 -18.62 -10.10
C LEU A 33 -26.69 -17.79 -9.98
N SER A 34 -26.75 -16.95 -8.96
CA SER A 34 -27.80 -15.94 -8.82
C SER A 34 -27.79 -14.96 -10.01
N ASN A 35 -28.90 -14.28 -10.26
CA ASN A 35 -28.96 -13.25 -11.30
C ASN A 35 -27.94 -12.13 -11.03
N TYR A 36 -27.71 -11.79 -9.76
CA TYR A 36 -26.70 -10.80 -9.39
C TYR A 36 -25.28 -11.27 -9.72
N GLU A 37 -24.94 -12.53 -9.46
CA GLU A 37 -23.64 -13.07 -9.86
C GLU A 37 -23.47 -13.08 -11.37
N LYS A 38 -24.51 -13.49 -12.12
CA LYS A 38 -24.48 -13.45 -13.59
C LYS A 38 -24.31 -12.04 -14.12
N ASP A 39 -24.83 -11.03 -13.42
CA ASP A 39 -24.69 -9.64 -13.81
C ASP A 39 -23.31 -9.06 -13.45
N ARG A 40 -22.90 -9.20 -12.19
CA ARG A 40 -21.71 -8.57 -11.62
C ARG A 40 -20.41 -9.34 -11.78
N CYS A 41 -20.40 -10.68 -11.77
CA CYS A 41 -19.16 -11.47 -11.81
C CYS A 41 -18.57 -11.55 -13.21
N LYS A 42 -18.21 -10.37 -13.74
CA LYS A 42 -17.67 -10.15 -15.08
C LYS A 42 -16.41 -9.28 -15.00
N LEU A 43 -15.52 -9.49 -15.95
CA LEU A 43 -14.33 -8.68 -16.14
C LEU A 43 -14.25 -8.17 -17.57
N ASP A 44 -13.50 -7.09 -17.75
CA ASP A 44 -13.11 -6.60 -19.07
C ASP A 44 -11.60 -6.78 -19.23
N ILE A 45 -11.17 -7.32 -20.36
CA ILE A 45 -9.77 -7.61 -20.67
C ILE A 45 -9.30 -6.63 -21.73
N TYR A 46 -8.20 -5.94 -21.46
CA TYR A 46 -7.59 -4.98 -22.36
C TYR A 46 -6.18 -5.43 -22.74
N ILE A 47 -5.91 -5.50 -24.03
CA ILE A 47 -4.67 -6.02 -24.61
C ILE A 47 -4.04 -4.93 -25.49
N PRO A 48 -2.77 -4.56 -25.27
CA PRO A 48 -2.08 -3.57 -26.08
C PRO A 48 -1.98 -3.98 -27.57
N ARG A 49 -2.06 -3.01 -28.51
CA ARG A 49 -1.81 -3.26 -29.95
C ARG A 49 -0.38 -2.97 -30.44
N SER A 50 0.47 -2.28 -29.66
CA SER A 50 1.92 -2.02 -29.90
C SER A 50 2.52 -1.43 -28.59
N SER A 51 3.78 -1.61 -28.14
CA SER A 51 5.13 -1.77 -28.75
C SER A 51 5.95 -2.99 -28.24
N GLY A 52 5.29 -4.05 -27.74
CA GLY A 52 5.94 -5.30 -27.34
C GLY A 52 5.42 -6.52 -28.11
N THR A 53 6.16 -7.62 -28.10
CA THR A 53 5.67 -8.91 -28.58
C THR A 53 4.94 -9.63 -27.45
N ALA A 54 3.68 -10.00 -27.68
CA ALA A 54 2.91 -10.87 -26.80
C ALA A 54 3.69 -12.14 -26.42
N PRO A 55 3.44 -12.74 -25.24
CA PRO A 55 2.37 -12.40 -24.31
C PRO A 55 2.69 -11.22 -23.38
N PHE A 56 1.68 -10.40 -23.05
CA PHE A 56 1.86 -9.18 -22.24
C PHE A 56 1.71 -9.44 -20.73
N PRO A 57 2.53 -8.82 -19.85
CA PRO A 57 2.29 -8.84 -18.40
C PRO A 57 0.86 -8.38 -18.06
N VAL A 58 0.25 -8.96 -17.04
CA VAL A 58 -1.18 -8.78 -16.74
C VAL A 58 -1.35 -8.18 -15.36
N ILE A 59 -2.10 -7.09 -15.25
CA ILE A 59 -2.64 -6.60 -13.99
C ILE A 59 -4.12 -6.98 -13.89
N VAL A 60 -4.49 -7.73 -12.85
CA VAL A 60 -5.88 -7.90 -12.43
C VAL A 60 -6.21 -6.78 -11.45
N TYR A 61 -7.07 -5.85 -11.83
CA TYR A 61 -7.36 -4.63 -11.07
C TYR A 61 -8.74 -4.68 -10.40
N PHE A 62 -8.77 -4.33 -9.12
CA PHE A 62 -9.97 -4.12 -8.31
C PHE A 62 -10.16 -2.63 -7.99
N TYR A 63 -11.31 -2.07 -8.38
CA TYR A 63 -11.67 -0.67 -8.15
C TYR A 63 -11.99 -0.37 -6.67
N GLY A 64 -12.13 0.91 -6.36
CA GLY A 64 -12.50 1.41 -5.03
C GLY A 64 -14.00 1.31 -4.70
N GLY A 65 -14.56 2.33 -4.03
CA GLY A 65 -16.01 2.40 -3.77
C GLY A 65 -16.49 1.63 -2.53
N GLY A 66 -15.63 1.46 -1.52
CA GLY A 66 -16.05 1.01 -0.19
C GLY A 66 -16.69 -0.38 -0.13
N LEU A 67 -16.46 -1.25 -1.12
CA LEU A 67 -17.11 -2.55 -1.32
C LEU A 67 -18.62 -2.50 -1.58
N ASN A 68 -19.27 -1.34 -1.54
CA ASN A 68 -20.72 -1.17 -1.71
C ASN A 68 -21.09 -0.33 -2.95
N ALA A 69 -20.09 0.22 -3.65
CA ALA A 69 -20.23 0.98 -4.89
C ALA A 69 -19.07 0.68 -5.86
N GLY A 70 -19.15 1.26 -7.06
CA GLY A 70 -18.11 1.19 -8.08
C GLY A 70 -18.36 0.18 -9.21
N ASP A 71 -17.51 0.26 -10.23
CA ASP A 71 -17.56 -0.54 -11.44
C ASP A 71 -16.18 -0.60 -12.13
N LYS A 72 -15.93 -1.69 -12.88
CA LYS A 72 -14.73 -1.96 -13.67
C LYS A 72 -14.42 -0.92 -14.76
N SER A 73 -15.33 0.02 -15.01
CA SER A 73 -15.11 1.19 -15.87
C SER A 73 -14.24 2.29 -15.23
N GLU A 74 -13.95 2.24 -13.91
CA GLU A 74 -13.17 3.28 -13.20
C GLU A 74 -11.88 3.72 -13.94
N GLY A 75 -11.10 2.78 -14.48
CA GLY A 75 -9.82 3.09 -15.13
C GLY A 75 -9.90 3.77 -16.50
N TRP A 76 -11.11 4.01 -17.00
CA TRP A 76 -11.40 4.60 -18.31
C TRP A 76 -12.29 5.84 -18.19
N ALA A 77 -12.57 6.29 -16.97
CA ALA A 77 -13.30 7.51 -16.74
C ALA A 77 -12.34 8.71 -16.84
N ASP A 78 -12.81 9.82 -17.41
CA ASP A 78 -11.97 11.02 -17.55
C ASP A 78 -11.46 11.52 -16.20
N TRP A 79 -12.28 11.40 -15.14
CA TRP A 79 -11.87 11.80 -13.79
C TRP A 79 -10.75 10.93 -13.19
N SER A 80 -10.48 9.74 -13.73
CA SER A 80 -9.38 8.87 -13.27
C SER A 80 -8.10 9.04 -14.10
N ASN A 81 -8.03 10.11 -14.90
CA ASN A 81 -6.96 10.36 -15.86
C ASN A 81 -6.72 9.18 -16.82
N ASN A 82 -7.77 8.39 -17.10
CA ASN A 82 -7.72 7.33 -18.09
C ASN A 82 -6.55 6.36 -17.87
N PHE A 83 -6.23 6.03 -16.60
CA PHE A 83 -5.02 5.29 -16.25
C PHE A 83 -4.90 3.93 -16.95
N GLY A 84 -6.02 3.29 -17.31
CA GLY A 84 -6.01 2.04 -18.06
C GLY A 84 -5.23 2.16 -19.38
N PHE A 85 -5.41 3.26 -20.12
CA PHE A 85 -4.68 3.51 -21.36
C PHE A 85 -3.18 3.69 -21.09
N LYS A 86 -2.81 4.29 -19.96
CA LYS A 86 -1.41 4.51 -19.59
C LYS A 86 -0.68 3.21 -19.29
N PHE A 87 -1.36 2.19 -18.76
CA PHE A 87 -0.76 0.86 -18.62
C PHE A 87 -0.71 0.11 -19.95
N LEU A 88 -1.72 0.26 -20.82
CA LEU A 88 -1.67 -0.30 -22.17
C LEU A 88 -0.49 0.25 -23.00
N GLU A 89 -0.27 1.56 -22.94
CA GLU A 89 0.87 2.24 -23.58
C GLU A 89 2.23 1.69 -23.07
N ALA A 90 2.28 1.29 -21.81
CA ALA A 90 3.48 0.68 -21.20
C ALA A 90 3.64 -0.82 -21.54
N GLY A 91 2.80 -1.38 -22.42
CA GLY A 91 2.84 -2.78 -22.83
C GLY A 91 2.26 -3.75 -21.78
N ILE A 92 1.36 -3.28 -20.92
CA ILE A 92 0.78 -4.08 -19.84
C ILE A 92 -0.71 -4.31 -20.14
N SER A 93 -1.14 -5.57 -20.10
CA SER A 93 -2.55 -5.94 -20.17
C SER A 93 -3.25 -5.58 -18.86
N MET A 94 -4.42 -4.96 -18.97
CA MET A 94 -5.28 -4.62 -17.85
C MET A 94 -6.50 -5.54 -17.86
N VAL A 95 -6.79 -6.20 -16.73
CA VAL A 95 -8.05 -6.92 -16.50
C VAL A 95 -8.81 -6.22 -15.40
N MET A 96 -9.90 -5.54 -15.77
CA MET A 96 -10.73 -4.76 -14.84
C MET A 96 -11.88 -5.62 -14.35
N VAL A 97 -11.98 -5.84 -13.03
CA VAL A 97 -12.89 -6.84 -12.46
C VAL A 97 -14.05 -6.18 -11.72
N ASN A 98 -15.29 -6.54 -12.06
CA ASN A 98 -16.43 -6.35 -11.18
C ASN A 98 -16.52 -7.51 -10.18
N TYR A 99 -16.91 -7.20 -8.95
CA TYR A 99 -17.25 -8.16 -7.90
C TYR A 99 -18.61 -7.80 -7.31
N ARG A 100 -19.26 -8.74 -6.60
CA ARG A 100 -20.52 -8.42 -5.92
C ARG A 100 -20.29 -7.36 -4.85
N LEU A 101 -21.16 -6.35 -4.80
CA LEU A 101 -21.10 -5.28 -3.81
C LEU A 101 -21.90 -5.61 -2.54
N SER A 102 -21.35 -5.29 -1.36
CA SER A 102 -22.05 -5.39 -0.07
C SER A 102 -23.40 -4.67 -0.09
N GLY A 103 -24.37 -5.25 0.61
CA GLY A 103 -25.73 -4.72 0.74
C GLY A 103 -26.63 -5.03 -0.47
N GLN A 104 -26.04 -5.45 -1.59
CA GLN A 104 -26.80 -5.79 -2.81
C GLN A 104 -27.15 -7.27 -2.86
N GLN A 105 -28.44 -7.57 -2.97
CA GLN A 105 -28.99 -8.93 -3.10
C GLN A 105 -28.42 -9.93 -2.08
N GLY A 106 -28.34 -9.51 -0.81
CA GLY A 106 -27.83 -10.34 0.28
C GLY A 106 -26.30 -10.52 0.30
N THR A 107 -25.58 -9.85 -0.59
CA THR A 107 -24.11 -9.87 -0.58
C THR A 107 -23.58 -9.23 0.68
N LYS A 108 -22.74 -9.97 1.41
CA LYS A 108 -22.03 -9.55 2.60
C LYS A 108 -20.64 -10.18 2.62
N TRP A 109 -19.80 -9.74 3.54
CA TRP A 109 -18.56 -10.44 3.89
C TRP A 109 -18.81 -11.96 4.05
N PRO A 110 -17.99 -12.85 3.47
CA PRO A 110 -16.76 -12.60 2.68
C PRO A 110 -16.96 -12.67 1.16
N LEU A 111 -18.18 -12.57 0.64
CA LEU A 111 -18.53 -12.95 -0.74
C LEU A 111 -17.76 -12.20 -1.84
N TYR A 112 -17.45 -10.92 -1.63
CA TYR A 112 -16.61 -10.13 -2.56
C TYR A 112 -15.14 -10.55 -2.56
N ILE A 113 -14.62 -11.09 -1.45
CA ILE A 113 -13.25 -11.63 -1.40
C ILE A 113 -13.18 -12.92 -2.20
N GLN A 114 -14.20 -13.77 -2.08
CA GLN A 114 -14.33 -14.99 -2.87
C GLN A 114 -14.46 -14.69 -4.37
N ASP A 115 -15.21 -13.64 -4.72
CA ASP A 115 -15.33 -13.17 -6.11
C ASP A 115 -13.98 -12.68 -6.65
N ALA A 116 -13.23 -11.91 -5.86
CA ALA A 116 -11.90 -11.45 -6.21
C ALA A 116 -10.95 -12.65 -6.45
N ALA A 117 -10.93 -13.63 -5.56
CA ALA A 117 -10.12 -14.85 -5.71
C ALA A 117 -10.50 -15.64 -6.98
N ALA A 118 -11.80 -15.85 -7.20
CA ALA A 118 -12.31 -16.56 -8.38
C ALA A 118 -11.94 -15.84 -9.69
N SER A 119 -11.99 -14.50 -9.72
CA SER A 119 -11.59 -13.73 -10.89
C SER A 119 -10.10 -13.87 -11.20
N VAL A 120 -9.22 -13.83 -10.20
CA VAL A 120 -7.78 -14.02 -10.37
C VAL A 120 -7.46 -15.43 -10.89
N ALA A 121 -8.11 -16.44 -10.31
CA ALA A 121 -7.96 -17.83 -10.77
C ALA A 121 -8.43 -18.00 -12.22
N TRP A 122 -9.56 -17.38 -12.58
CA TRP A 122 -10.07 -17.39 -13.94
C TRP A 122 -9.08 -16.73 -14.90
N VAL A 123 -8.53 -15.55 -14.56
CA VAL A 123 -7.55 -14.84 -15.39
C VAL A 123 -6.33 -15.71 -15.62
N ALA A 124 -5.76 -16.29 -14.55
CA ALA A 124 -4.61 -17.17 -14.68
C ALA A 124 -4.88 -18.36 -15.61
N ASN A 125 -6.08 -18.93 -15.57
CA ASN A 125 -6.44 -20.07 -16.41
C ASN A 125 -6.78 -19.70 -17.86
N ASN A 126 -7.09 -18.43 -18.15
CA ASN A 126 -7.70 -18.04 -19.42
C ASN A 126 -6.99 -16.92 -20.16
N ILE A 127 -6.10 -16.14 -19.55
CA ILE A 127 -5.61 -14.89 -20.17
C ILE A 127 -4.74 -15.12 -21.41
N ALA A 128 -4.11 -16.30 -21.53
CA ALA A 128 -3.28 -16.67 -22.67
C ALA A 128 -4.01 -16.58 -24.02
N GLN A 129 -5.27 -17.02 -24.10
CA GLN A 129 -6.09 -16.93 -25.33
C GLN A 129 -6.48 -15.49 -25.70
N TYR A 130 -6.25 -14.52 -24.82
CA TYR A 130 -6.46 -13.11 -25.09
C TYR A 130 -5.15 -12.36 -25.41
N GLY A 131 -3.99 -13.00 -25.24
CA GLY A 131 -2.68 -12.38 -25.50
C GLY A 131 -1.95 -11.88 -24.25
N GLY A 132 -2.50 -12.07 -23.04
CA GLY A 132 -1.78 -11.82 -21.79
C GLY A 132 -0.93 -13.02 -21.36
N ASP A 133 0.11 -12.78 -20.58
CA ASP A 133 1.05 -13.78 -20.09
C ASP A 133 0.50 -14.44 -18.81
N PRO A 134 0.10 -15.72 -18.86
CA PRO A 134 -0.41 -16.43 -17.70
C PRO A 134 0.66 -16.68 -16.62
N ASN A 135 1.93 -16.44 -16.93
CA ASN A 135 3.06 -16.57 -16.01
C ASN A 135 3.50 -15.24 -15.43
N ASN A 136 2.92 -14.11 -15.86
CA ASN A 136 3.31 -12.78 -15.41
C ASN A 136 2.10 -11.96 -14.97
N ILE A 137 1.42 -12.45 -13.92
CA ILE A 137 0.18 -11.89 -13.38
C ILE A 137 0.44 -11.17 -12.05
N PHE A 138 -0.03 -9.94 -11.97
CA PHE A 138 -0.03 -9.11 -10.78
C PHE A 138 -1.48 -8.80 -10.38
N VAL A 139 -1.72 -8.69 -9.08
CA VAL A 139 -3.02 -8.27 -8.54
C VAL A 139 -2.87 -6.87 -7.99
N MET A 140 -3.70 -5.94 -8.47
CA MET A 140 -3.68 -4.55 -8.07
C MET A 140 -5.06 -4.12 -7.57
N GLY A 141 -5.10 -3.21 -6.61
CA GLY A 141 -6.36 -2.57 -6.25
C GLY A 141 -6.17 -1.21 -5.62
N PHE A 142 -7.26 -0.44 -5.63
CA PHE A 142 -7.33 0.88 -5.01
C PHE A 142 -8.40 0.91 -3.91
N SER A 143 -8.12 1.53 -2.77
CA SER A 143 -9.10 1.70 -1.68
C SER A 143 -9.69 0.36 -1.21
N ALA A 144 -11.01 0.17 -1.30
CA ALA A 144 -11.66 -1.12 -1.05
C ALA A 144 -11.12 -2.29 -1.92
N GLY A 145 -10.71 -2.02 -3.17
CA GLY A 145 -10.04 -3.00 -4.01
C GLY A 145 -8.64 -3.36 -3.53
N ALA A 146 -7.95 -2.43 -2.85
CA ALA A 146 -6.70 -2.70 -2.17
C ALA A 146 -6.90 -3.53 -0.90
N TYR A 147 -8.03 -3.39 -0.19
CA TYR A 147 -8.43 -4.33 0.86
C TYR A 147 -8.57 -5.76 0.30
N LEU A 148 -9.26 -5.95 -0.84
CA LEU A 148 -9.34 -7.25 -1.52
C LEU A 148 -7.95 -7.79 -1.87
N THR A 149 -7.11 -6.94 -2.45
CA THR A 149 -5.72 -7.27 -2.82
C THR A 149 -4.92 -7.73 -1.60
N HIS A 150 -5.02 -7.03 -0.48
CA HIS A 150 -4.36 -7.42 0.76
C HIS A 150 -4.86 -8.76 1.28
N MET A 151 -6.17 -8.98 1.32
CA MET A 151 -6.76 -10.25 1.77
C MET A 151 -6.26 -11.44 0.93
N LEU A 152 -6.22 -11.29 -0.41
CA LEU A 152 -5.69 -12.32 -1.31
C LEU A 152 -4.17 -12.53 -1.15
N SER A 153 -3.43 -11.48 -0.83
CA SER A 153 -1.98 -11.55 -0.66
C SER A 153 -1.55 -12.29 0.61
N ILE A 154 -2.26 -12.03 1.72
CA ILE A 154 -1.88 -12.49 3.06
C ILE A 154 -2.49 -13.85 3.38
N ASP A 155 -3.74 -14.10 3.00
CA ASP A 155 -4.46 -15.31 3.40
C ASP A 155 -4.62 -16.26 2.19
N SER A 156 -3.84 -17.34 2.20
CA SER A 156 -3.86 -18.33 1.13
C SER A 156 -5.19 -19.07 1.03
N LYS A 157 -6.04 -19.02 2.07
CA LYS A 157 -7.31 -19.77 2.10
C LYS A 157 -8.18 -19.43 0.89
N TRP A 158 -8.19 -18.17 0.47
CA TRP A 158 -9.03 -17.69 -0.63
C TRP A 158 -8.70 -18.37 -1.96
N TYR A 159 -7.46 -18.82 -2.13
CA TYR A 159 -7.04 -19.59 -3.29
C TYR A 159 -7.15 -21.10 -3.06
N THR A 160 -6.81 -21.60 -1.87
CA THR A 160 -6.90 -23.04 -1.60
C THR A 160 -8.34 -23.55 -1.61
N GLU A 161 -9.30 -22.75 -1.14
CA GLU A 161 -10.74 -23.08 -1.16
C GLU A 161 -11.27 -23.32 -2.59
N ILE A 162 -10.64 -22.72 -3.60
CA ILE A 162 -10.99 -22.88 -5.02
C ILE A 162 -9.95 -23.71 -5.80
N ASN A 163 -9.08 -24.44 -5.08
CA ASN A 163 -8.01 -25.27 -5.66
C ASN A 163 -7.11 -24.51 -6.66
N PHE A 164 -6.79 -23.24 -6.35
CA PHE A 164 -5.91 -22.42 -7.16
C PHE A 164 -4.53 -22.30 -6.52
N ASP A 165 -3.48 -22.51 -7.32
CA ASP A 165 -2.11 -22.31 -6.88
C ASP A 165 -1.74 -20.81 -6.89
N ARG A 166 -1.65 -20.22 -5.69
CA ARG A 166 -1.23 -18.82 -5.50
C ARG A 166 0.15 -18.51 -6.08
N ASN A 167 1.01 -19.50 -6.32
CA ASN A 167 2.34 -19.26 -6.86
C ASN A 167 2.35 -18.75 -8.29
N ARG A 168 1.22 -18.89 -8.99
CA ARG A 168 1.00 -18.32 -10.33
C ARG A 168 0.89 -16.79 -10.32
N ILE A 169 0.75 -16.17 -9.14
CA ILE A 169 0.74 -14.72 -8.98
C ILE A 169 2.17 -14.24 -8.66
N LYS A 170 2.65 -13.25 -9.42
CA LYS A 170 3.99 -12.69 -9.29
C LYS A 170 4.10 -11.69 -8.15
N GLY A 171 3.03 -10.94 -7.87
CA GLY A 171 2.91 -10.17 -6.65
C GLY A 171 1.69 -9.26 -6.63
N TYR A 172 1.63 -8.44 -5.58
CA TYR A 172 0.44 -7.68 -5.21
C TYR A 172 0.76 -6.19 -5.08
N ILE A 173 -0.17 -5.34 -5.50
CA ILE A 173 -0.03 -3.88 -5.51
C ILE A 173 -1.29 -3.29 -4.84
N ALA A 174 -1.15 -2.83 -3.61
CA ALA A 174 -2.23 -2.24 -2.85
C ALA A 174 -2.04 -0.73 -2.77
N ILE A 175 -3.02 0.04 -3.25
CA ILE A 175 -2.98 1.50 -3.25
C ILE A 175 -4.09 2.01 -2.34
N SER A 176 -3.72 2.75 -1.29
CA SER A 176 -4.65 3.38 -0.34
C SER A 176 -5.62 2.39 0.32
N GLY A 177 -5.16 1.16 0.57
CA GLY A 177 -6.01 0.07 1.08
C GLY A 177 -6.19 0.08 2.58
N GLN A 178 -7.34 -0.40 3.06
CA GLN A 178 -7.56 -0.54 4.49
C GLN A 178 -7.00 -1.88 5.00
N THR A 179 -6.18 -1.84 6.06
CA THR A 179 -5.48 -3.02 6.59
C THR A 179 -5.96 -3.47 7.97
N ARG A 180 -6.41 -2.55 8.84
CA ARG A 180 -6.87 -2.84 10.21
C ARG A 180 -8.38 -2.75 10.40
N THR A 181 -9.06 -1.88 9.67
CA THR A 181 -10.51 -1.73 9.79
C THR A 181 -11.14 -1.53 8.42
N HIS A 182 -12.40 -1.94 8.24
CA HIS A 182 -13.14 -1.60 7.03
C HIS A 182 -14.61 -1.43 7.40
N GLY A 183 -15.16 -0.21 7.27
CA GLY A 183 -16.51 0.13 7.74
C GLY A 183 -17.59 -0.79 7.19
N THR A 184 -17.58 -1.03 5.87
CA THR A 184 -18.54 -1.95 5.21
C THR A 184 -18.45 -3.39 5.71
N VAL A 185 -17.23 -3.89 5.97
CA VAL A 185 -17.03 -5.25 6.50
C VAL A 185 -17.57 -5.32 7.93
N ALA A 186 -17.32 -4.30 8.76
CA ALA A 186 -17.87 -4.23 10.11
C ALA A 186 -19.41 -4.22 10.09
N ALA A 187 -20.00 -3.42 9.19
CA ALA A 187 -21.45 -3.34 9.00
C ALA A 187 -22.06 -4.66 8.52
N ASP A 188 -21.43 -5.34 7.56
CA ASP A 188 -21.84 -6.68 7.10
C ASP A 188 -21.89 -7.69 8.26
N LEU A 189 -20.96 -7.56 9.21
CA LEU A 189 -20.80 -8.41 10.39
C LEU A 189 -21.62 -7.96 11.60
N GLY A 190 -22.33 -6.83 11.53
CA GLY A 190 -23.13 -6.29 12.62
C GLY A 190 -22.33 -5.77 13.82
N ILE A 191 -21.10 -5.31 13.59
CA ILE A 191 -20.19 -4.80 14.63
C ILE A 191 -19.73 -3.37 14.32
N GLN A 192 -19.25 -2.65 15.34
CA GLN A 192 -18.62 -1.35 15.15
C GLN A 192 -17.26 -1.50 14.44
N GLN A 193 -16.87 -0.52 13.63
CA GLN A 193 -15.62 -0.59 12.85
C GLN A 193 -14.37 -0.81 13.71
N ASN A 194 -14.29 -0.19 14.88
CA ASN A 194 -13.19 -0.37 15.84
C ASN A 194 -13.18 -1.75 16.52
N GLN A 195 -14.26 -2.54 16.45
CA GLN A 195 -14.35 -3.88 17.03
C GLN A 195 -13.78 -4.98 16.11
N LEU A 196 -13.48 -4.68 14.84
CA LEU A 196 -12.86 -5.67 13.93
C LEU A 196 -11.56 -6.25 14.50
N MET A 197 -10.74 -5.40 15.13
CA MET A 197 -9.47 -5.79 15.74
C MET A 197 -9.60 -6.76 16.92
N THR A 198 -10.76 -6.83 17.57
CA THR A 198 -10.97 -7.62 18.80
C THR A 198 -11.93 -8.78 18.61
N VAL A 199 -12.90 -8.67 17.70
CA VAL A 199 -14.01 -9.63 17.56
C VAL A 199 -13.90 -10.47 16.29
N ARG A 200 -13.43 -9.90 15.17
CA ARG A 200 -13.41 -10.55 13.85
C ARG A 200 -12.15 -10.25 13.07
N THR A 201 -11.01 -10.69 13.63
CA THR A 201 -9.68 -10.44 13.06
C THR A 201 -9.50 -11.10 11.69
N ASP A 202 -10.22 -12.19 11.41
CA ASP A 202 -10.22 -12.88 10.13
C ASP A 202 -10.77 -12.06 8.96
N ALA A 203 -11.47 -10.96 9.25
CA ALA A 203 -12.09 -10.09 8.26
C ALA A 203 -11.20 -8.90 7.85
N MET A 204 -9.98 -8.78 8.37
CA MET A 204 -9.03 -7.70 8.05
C MET A 204 -7.63 -8.25 7.74
N PRO A 205 -6.85 -7.61 6.84
CA PRO A 205 -5.48 -8.04 6.55
C PRO A 205 -4.60 -8.18 7.80
N PHE A 206 -4.73 -7.26 8.77
CA PHE A 206 -3.92 -7.24 9.98
C PHE A 206 -4.12 -8.49 10.86
N GLY A 207 -5.29 -9.14 10.82
CA GLY A 207 -5.54 -10.37 11.57
C GLY A 207 -4.81 -11.59 11.01
N HIS A 208 -4.22 -11.48 9.82
CA HIS A 208 -3.51 -12.56 9.12
C HIS A 208 -2.00 -12.34 9.07
N VAL A 209 -1.47 -11.39 9.84
CA VAL A 209 -0.05 -11.05 9.88
C VAL A 209 0.81 -12.30 10.08
N LYS A 210 1.63 -12.58 9.07
CA LYS A 210 2.63 -13.65 9.05
C LYS A 210 3.72 -13.30 8.04
N LYS A 211 4.77 -14.12 7.96
CA LYS A 211 5.80 -13.96 6.93
C LYS A 211 5.17 -14.01 5.54
N ILE A 212 5.47 -13.02 4.72
CA ILE A 212 5.05 -12.96 3.32
C ILE A 212 6.21 -13.37 2.40
N GLU A 213 5.87 -14.25 1.46
CA GLU A 213 6.82 -14.80 0.48
C GLU A 213 6.75 -14.06 -0.85
N LYS A 214 5.54 -13.70 -1.29
CA LYS A 214 5.31 -13.00 -2.57
C LYS A 214 5.50 -11.50 -2.40
N PRO A 215 6.11 -10.80 -3.36
CA PRO A 215 6.22 -9.35 -3.33
C PRO A 215 4.86 -8.65 -3.11
N ILE A 216 4.81 -7.74 -2.15
CA ILE A 216 3.68 -6.83 -1.93
C ILE A 216 4.20 -5.39 -1.94
N HIS A 217 3.60 -4.55 -2.78
CA HIS A 217 3.85 -3.12 -2.84
C HIS A 217 2.63 -2.38 -2.28
N ILE A 218 2.88 -1.55 -1.27
CA ILE A 218 1.87 -0.74 -0.59
C ILE A 218 2.13 0.72 -0.96
N PHE A 219 1.15 1.39 -1.53
CA PHE A 219 1.21 2.80 -1.89
C PHE A 219 0.19 3.56 -1.06
N VAL A 220 0.60 4.66 -0.44
CA VAL A 220 -0.28 5.47 0.40
C VAL A 220 0.07 6.95 0.28
N GLY A 221 -0.92 7.82 0.33
CA GLY A 221 -0.78 9.27 0.30
C GLY A 221 -0.49 9.85 1.69
N GLU A 222 0.24 10.96 1.72
CA GLU A 222 0.56 11.69 2.95
C GLU A 222 -0.69 12.16 3.71
N TYR A 223 -1.75 12.55 3.00
CA TYR A 223 -2.95 13.15 3.58
C TYR A 223 -4.13 12.16 3.69
N GLU A 224 -3.84 10.87 3.89
CA GLU A 224 -4.88 9.82 3.99
C GLU A 224 -5.33 9.50 5.43
N GLY A 225 -4.86 10.25 6.44
CA GLY A 225 -5.28 10.10 7.83
C GLY A 225 -5.03 8.69 8.39
N GLN A 226 -6.06 8.04 8.94
CA GLN A 226 -5.91 6.70 9.53
C GLN A 226 -5.38 5.65 8.54
N THR A 227 -5.65 5.79 7.24
CA THR A 227 -5.21 4.83 6.22
C THR A 227 -3.68 4.75 6.16
N ILE A 228 -2.96 5.89 6.24
CA ILE A 228 -1.49 5.87 6.24
C ILE A 228 -0.94 5.19 7.50
N THR A 229 -1.48 5.53 8.67
CA THR A 229 -1.11 4.90 9.94
C THR A 229 -1.34 3.39 9.92
N ASP A 230 -2.50 2.94 9.46
CA ASP A 230 -2.85 1.52 9.41
C ASP A 230 -1.95 0.73 8.45
N ASN A 231 -1.58 1.32 7.30
CA ASN A 231 -0.70 0.68 6.33
C ASN A 231 0.73 0.55 6.86
N TYR A 232 1.27 1.58 7.51
CA TYR A 232 2.59 1.52 8.14
C TYR A 232 2.64 0.49 9.27
N ALA A 233 1.61 0.47 10.12
CA ALA A 233 1.56 -0.49 11.21
C ALA A 233 1.44 -1.94 10.68
N TYR A 234 0.65 -2.16 9.62
CA TYR A 234 0.57 -3.45 8.94
C TYR A 234 1.91 -3.86 8.33
N TYR A 235 2.55 -2.96 7.57
CA TYR A 235 3.87 -3.17 6.99
C TYR A 235 4.89 -3.61 8.05
N ASN A 236 4.99 -2.86 9.15
CA ASN A 236 5.94 -3.14 10.21
C ASN A 236 5.67 -4.47 10.92
N GLN A 237 4.40 -4.83 11.12
CA GLN A 237 4.05 -6.15 11.64
C GLN A 237 4.51 -7.26 10.71
N LEU A 238 4.33 -7.14 9.39
CA LEU A 238 4.82 -8.14 8.43
C LEU A 238 6.34 -8.25 8.40
N ILE A 239 7.06 -7.12 8.48
CA ILE A 239 8.52 -7.11 8.62
C ILE A 239 8.95 -7.83 9.90
N SER A 240 8.27 -7.58 11.02
CA SER A 240 8.55 -8.25 12.30
C SER A 240 8.37 -9.78 12.25
N LYS A 241 7.57 -10.29 11.30
CA LYS A 241 7.43 -11.72 11.03
C LYS A 241 8.46 -12.27 10.04
N GLY A 242 9.43 -11.47 9.62
CA GLY A 242 10.52 -11.87 8.72
C GLY A 242 10.17 -11.76 7.23
N SER A 243 9.20 -10.92 6.86
CA SER A 243 8.90 -10.64 5.44
C SER A 243 10.01 -9.78 4.84
N THR A 244 10.57 -10.19 3.70
CA THR A 244 11.67 -9.49 3.02
C THR A 244 11.30 -8.96 1.63
N ASN A 245 10.11 -9.32 1.14
CA ASN A 245 9.57 -8.95 -0.17
C ASN A 245 8.37 -8.00 0.03
N LEU A 246 8.55 -6.96 0.82
CA LEU A 246 7.46 -6.04 1.19
C LEU A 246 7.97 -4.61 1.06
N PHE A 247 7.19 -3.76 0.39
CA PHE A 247 7.57 -2.38 0.08
C PHE A 247 6.43 -1.45 0.42
N ILE A 248 6.71 -0.31 1.06
CA ILE A 248 5.75 0.75 1.33
C ILE A 248 6.26 2.08 0.78
N TYR A 249 5.38 2.82 0.10
CA TYR A 249 5.68 4.09 -0.55
C TYR A 249 4.69 5.16 -0.12
N THR A 250 5.17 6.18 0.59
CA THR A 250 4.39 7.40 0.85
C THR A 250 4.55 8.38 -0.29
N ASN A 251 3.42 8.82 -0.84
CA ASN A 251 3.37 9.83 -1.89
C ASN A 251 3.07 11.18 -1.25
N LEU A 252 4.08 12.04 -1.27
CA LEU A 252 4.02 13.37 -0.67
C LEU A 252 2.98 14.25 -1.37
N GLY A 253 2.25 15.02 -0.59
CA GLY A 253 1.22 15.95 -1.07
C GLY A 253 -0.03 15.28 -1.65
N LYS A 254 -0.19 13.95 -1.54
CA LYS A 254 -1.33 13.22 -2.07
C LYS A 254 -2.33 12.84 -0.98
N ASP A 255 -3.60 13.12 -1.24
CA ASP A 255 -4.73 12.55 -0.52
C ASP A 255 -5.24 11.28 -1.22
N HIS A 256 -6.35 10.71 -0.75
CA HIS A 256 -6.92 9.47 -1.30
C HIS A 256 -7.24 9.58 -2.80
N GLY A 257 -7.77 10.72 -3.25
CA GLY A 257 -8.08 10.96 -4.67
C GLY A 257 -6.81 11.17 -5.50
N GLY A 258 -5.86 11.94 -4.99
CA GLY A 258 -4.58 12.20 -5.65
C GLY A 258 -3.74 10.95 -5.86
N MET A 259 -3.87 9.94 -4.99
CA MET A 259 -3.26 8.61 -5.19
C MET A 259 -3.81 7.90 -6.43
N ARG A 260 -5.14 7.92 -6.59
CA ARG A 260 -5.84 7.33 -7.73
C ARG A 260 -5.53 8.05 -9.03
N ASP A 261 -5.62 9.37 -9.02
CA ASP A 261 -5.38 10.21 -10.20
C ASP A 261 -3.92 10.12 -10.66
N GLY A 262 -3.01 9.87 -9.71
CA GLY A 262 -1.60 9.56 -9.95
C GLY A 262 -1.36 8.28 -10.76
N LEU A 263 -2.34 7.38 -10.94
CA LEU A 263 -2.17 6.22 -11.83
C LEU A 263 -2.17 6.60 -13.31
N GLY A 264 -2.87 7.69 -13.67
CA GLY A 264 -2.92 8.21 -15.05
C GLY A 264 -1.83 9.25 -15.36
N ASP A 265 -1.14 9.74 -14.34
CA ASP A 265 -0.08 10.73 -14.47
C ASP A 265 1.27 10.07 -14.80
N ALA A 266 1.88 10.48 -15.91
CA ALA A 266 3.16 9.94 -16.35
C ALA A 266 4.35 10.31 -15.45
N SER A 267 4.23 11.41 -14.70
CA SER A 267 5.23 11.87 -13.74
C SER A 267 5.06 11.25 -12.35
N SER A 268 3.97 10.51 -12.13
CA SER A 268 3.64 9.95 -10.82
C SER A 268 4.69 8.94 -10.35
N PRO A 269 5.24 9.12 -9.13
CA PRO A 269 6.11 8.13 -8.50
C PRO A 269 5.41 6.78 -8.31
N THR A 270 4.11 6.77 -8.02
CA THR A 270 3.31 5.55 -7.85
C THR A 270 3.29 4.74 -9.14
N ARG A 271 2.88 5.35 -10.26
CA ARG A 271 2.86 4.66 -11.56
C ARG A 271 4.25 4.16 -11.94
N SER A 272 5.26 5.01 -11.80
CA SER A 272 6.65 4.67 -12.13
C SER A 272 7.14 3.43 -11.38
N LYS A 273 6.86 3.34 -10.07
CA LYS A 273 7.24 2.19 -9.24
C LYS A 273 6.44 0.92 -9.54
N ILE A 274 5.17 1.05 -9.92
CA ILE A 274 4.38 -0.10 -10.39
C ILE A 274 4.97 -0.65 -11.69
N LEU A 275 5.31 0.22 -12.65
CA LEU A 275 5.94 -0.19 -13.91
C LEU A 275 7.32 -0.83 -13.69
N GLU A 276 8.13 -0.29 -12.79
CA GLU A 276 9.41 -0.87 -12.39
C GLU A 276 9.23 -2.30 -11.85
N PHE A 277 8.30 -2.47 -10.91
CA PHE A 277 8.01 -3.76 -10.30
C PHE A 277 7.58 -4.82 -11.32
N ILE A 278 6.67 -4.45 -12.23
CA ILE A 278 6.15 -5.37 -13.25
C ILE A 278 7.24 -5.79 -14.25
N ARG A 279 8.11 -4.88 -14.66
CA ARG A 279 9.16 -5.15 -15.66
C ARG A 279 10.29 -6.01 -15.11
N THR A 280 10.64 -5.83 -13.85
CA THR A 280 11.81 -6.47 -13.23
C THR A 280 11.45 -7.76 -12.49
N GLY A 281 10.18 -7.93 -12.09
CA GLY A 281 9.75 -9.04 -11.23
C GLY A 281 10.34 -9.01 -9.81
N ALA A 282 11.15 -7.99 -9.51
CA ALA A 282 11.82 -7.78 -8.24
C ALA A 282 12.09 -6.28 -8.06
N SER A 283 11.61 -5.69 -6.98
CA SER A 283 12.06 -4.35 -6.60
C SER A 283 13.56 -4.40 -6.32
N THR A 284 14.34 -3.66 -7.10
CA THR A 284 15.79 -3.57 -6.91
C THR A 284 16.18 -2.75 -5.68
N VAL A 285 15.21 -2.15 -5.00
CA VAL A 285 15.39 -1.41 -3.76
C VAL A 285 14.50 -2.00 -2.68
N ASN A 286 15.08 -2.89 -1.87
CA ASN A 286 14.59 -3.09 -0.51
C ASN A 286 14.73 -1.75 0.19
N VAL A 287 13.62 -1.09 0.53
CA VAL A 287 13.71 0.00 1.50
C VAL A 287 14.23 -0.68 2.76
N ALA A 288 15.43 -0.30 3.18
CA ALA A 288 16.02 -0.81 4.41
C ALA A 288 14.97 -0.79 5.52
N PRO A 289 14.93 -1.78 6.43
CA PRO A 289 13.97 -1.77 7.53
C PRO A 289 14.13 -0.49 8.35
N ASN A 290 13.04 0.03 8.92
CA ASN A 290 13.15 1.06 9.96
C ASN A 290 13.81 0.41 11.19
N ILE A 291 15.11 0.61 11.32
CA ILE A 291 15.97 0.06 12.38
C ILE A 291 15.52 0.58 13.74
N ALA A 292 14.95 1.79 13.82
CA ALA A 292 14.51 2.43 15.07
C ALA A 292 13.22 1.83 15.65
N TYR A 293 12.46 1.05 14.87
CA TYR A 293 11.17 0.53 15.30
C TYR A 293 11.25 -0.25 16.62
N ARG A 294 10.48 0.21 17.63
CA ARG A 294 10.42 -0.34 18.99
C ARG A 294 11.77 -0.52 19.68
N LYS A 295 12.77 0.23 19.26
CA LYS A 295 14.07 0.26 19.92
C LYS A 295 14.00 1.09 21.20
N PRO A 296 14.91 0.89 22.15
CA PRO A 296 15.00 1.73 23.33
C PRO A 296 15.20 3.20 22.93
N VAL A 297 14.36 4.08 23.47
CA VAL A 297 14.42 5.52 23.23
C VAL A 297 14.66 6.24 24.55
N THR A 298 15.47 7.28 24.52
CA THR A 298 15.66 8.20 25.64
C THR A 298 15.43 9.61 25.15
N ALA A 299 14.73 10.41 25.95
CA ALA A 299 14.48 11.81 25.67
C ALA A 299 14.89 12.68 26.86
N SER A 300 15.15 13.95 26.60
CA SER A 300 15.45 14.95 27.63
C SER A 300 14.30 15.17 28.59
N SER A 301 13.06 15.06 28.11
CA SER A 301 11.85 15.20 28.91
C SER A 301 10.63 14.58 28.23
N THR A 302 9.54 14.50 28.98
CA THR A 302 8.23 14.08 28.49
C THR A 302 7.17 15.06 29.02
N GLU A 303 6.23 15.48 28.19
CA GLU A 303 5.13 16.39 28.55
C GLU A 303 4.21 15.79 29.63
N ASN A 304 3.88 14.50 29.52
CA ASN A 304 2.97 13.78 30.40
C ASN A 304 3.18 12.27 30.30
N THR A 305 2.41 11.47 31.05
CA THR A 305 2.54 10.01 31.08
C THR A 305 2.04 9.29 29.83
N ALA A 306 1.30 9.96 28.93
CA ALA A 306 0.79 9.37 27.69
C ALA A 306 1.72 9.59 26.49
N ASN A 307 2.44 10.72 26.45
CA ASN A 307 3.26 11.14 25.32
C ASN A 307 4.75 10.78 25.47
N THR A 308 5.04 9.54 25.90
CA THR A 308 6.38 9.04 26.22
C THR A 308 7.27 8.85 24.99
N ALA A 309 8.59 8.78 25.18
CA ALA A 309 9.57 8.76 24.09
C ALA A 309 9.43 7.55 23.15
N ASP A 310 8.93 6.41 23.63
CA ASP A 310 8.65 5.22 22.81
C ASP A 310 7.61 5.47 21.72
N LYS A 311 6.73 6.47 21.90
CA LYS A 311 5.71 6.84 20.92
C LYS A 311 6.28 7.45 19.64
N ALA A 312 7.53 7.91 19.66
CA ALA A 312 8.19 8.37 18.44
C ALA A 312 8.71 7.22 17.57
N VAL A 313 8.69 5.96 18.03
CA VAL A 313 9.27 4.83 17.27
C VAL A 313 8.36 3.60 17.24
N ASP A 314 7.07 3.78 17.52
CA ASP A 314 6.11 2.68 17.63
C ASP A 314 5.27 2.45 16.36
N ALA A 315 5.50 3.26 15.32
CA ALA A 315 4.78 3.22 14.05
C ALA A 315 3.27 3.44 14.18
N ASP A 316 2.85 4.22 15.18
CA ASP A 316 1.48 4.64 15.39
C ASP A 316 1.37 6.17 15.30
N GLY A 317 1.02 6.66 14.10
CA GLY A 317 0.83 8.09 13.83
C GLY A 317 -0.31 8.77 14.60
N ASN A 318 -1.03 8.06 15.47
CA ASN A 318 -1.97 8.66 16.43
C ASN A 318 -1.36 8.91 17.81
N THR A 319 -0.18 8.36 18.08
CA THR A 319 0.57 8.58 19.31
C THR A 319 1.80 9.44 19.01
N ARG A 320 2.30 10.16 20.01
CA ARG A 320 3.43 11.07 19.83
C ARG A 320 4.30 11.10 21.06
N TRP A 321 5.60 11.25 20.86
CA TRP A 321 6.43 11.79 21.93
C TRP A 321 6.20 13.30 21.99
N ALA A 322 6.13 13.83 23.20
CA ALA A 322 6.07 15.26 23.44
C ALA A 322 7.06 15.66 24.54
N SER A 323 7.81 16.74 24.34
CA SER A 323 8.71 17.29 25.35
C SER A 323 8.01 18.33 26.23
N THR A 324 8.67 18.74 27.32
CA THR A 324 8.31 19.98 28.01
C THR A 324 8.64 21.22 27.15
N SER A 325 8.00 22.34 27.46
CA SER A 325 8.13 23.62 26.73
C SER A 325 9.46 24.34 27.03
N SER A 326 10.55 23.89 26.39
CA SER A 326 11.87 24.53 26.42
C SER A 326 12.56 24.41 25.06
N ASP A 327 13.37 25.39 24.69
CA ASP A 327 14.01 25.44 23.37
C ASP A 327 15.05 24.35 23.18
N THR A 328 15.76 23.94 24.24
CA THR A 328 16.70 22.84 24.15
C THR A 328 16.06 21.55 24.64
N GLN A 329 15.78 20.63 23.72
CA GLN A 329 15.28 19.29 23.99
C GLN A 329 15.89 18.31 22.99
N TRP A 330 15.93 17.03 23.36
CA TRP A 330 16.46 16.00 22.50
C TRP A 330 15.76 14.67 22.71
N ILE A 331 15.83 13.83 21.69
CA ILE A 331 15.39 12.43 21.70
C ILE A 331 16.39 11.61 20.91
N TYR A 332 16.80 10.45 21.42
CA TYR A 332 17.66 9.52 20.71
C TYR A 332 17.15 8.09 20.81
N VAL A 333 17.45 7.32 19.77
CA VAL A 333 17.16 5.88 19.70
C VAL A 333 18.45 5.08 19.79
N ASP A 334 18.46 4.01 20.60
CA ASP A 334 19.50 2.98 20.61
C ASP A 334 19.14 1.87 19.62
N LEU A 335 19.81 1.83 18.46
CA LEU A 335 19.54 0.84 17.42
C LEU A 335 19.88 -0.60 17.86
N GLY A 336 20.62 -0.77 18.97
CA GLY A 336 21.02 -2.04 19.56
C GLY A 336 22.30 -2.65 18.96
N ALA A 337 22.73 -2.16 17.80
CA ALA A 337 23.98 -2.51 17.13
C ALA A 337 24.44 -1.33 16.26
N ARG A 338 25.65 -1.40 15.70
CA ARG A 338 26.10 -0.42 14.70
C ARG A 338 25.48 -0.76 13.34
N TYR A 339 24.93 0.25 12.68
CA TYR A 339 24.37 0.15 11.34
C TYR A 339 24.98 1.22 10.43
N ALA A 340 25.06 0.93 9.15
CA ALA A 340 25.35 1.90 8.11
C ALA A 340 24.07 2.69 7.78
N VAL A 341 23.81 3.71 8.58
CA VAL A 341 22.64 4.58 8.47
C VAL A 341 22.74 5.44 7.21
N ASN A 342 21.75 5.31 6.34
CA ASN A 342 21.66 5.99 5.05
C ASN A 342 20.47 6.93 4.90
N ARG A 343 19.47 6.82 5.79
CA ARG A 343 18.31 7.72 5.82
C ARG A 343 17.73 7.85 7.22
N VAL A 344 17.27 9.05 7.56
CA VAL A 344 16.50 9.32 8.78
C VAL A 344 15.28 10.14 8.41
N ARG A 345 14.09 9.69 8.80
CA ARG A 345 12.84 10.41 8.57
C ARG A 345 12.20 10.82 9.89
N ILE A 346 11.74 12.05 9.96
CA ILE A 346 11.07 12.62 11.13
C ILE A 346 9.70 13.11 10.68
N ALA A 347 8.64 12.62 11.34
CA ALA A 347 7.29 13.15 11.22
C ALA A 347 6.96 13.92 12.51
N TRP A 348 6.90 15.23 12.40
CA TRP A 348 6.53 16.14 13.46
C TRP A 348 5.02 16.29 13.58
N GLU A 349 4.56 16.64 14.77
CA GLU A 349 3.27 17.30 14.94
C GLU A 349 3.39 18.81 14.66
N ALA A 350 2.32 19.58 14.87
CA ALA A 350 2.34 21.04 14.69
C ALA A 350 3.42 21.72 15.54
N ALA A 351 3.72 21.18 16.72
CA ALA A 351 4.81 21.65 17.58
C ALA A 351 6.18 21.07 17.14
N CYS A 352 6.60 21.40 15.92
CA CYS A 352 7.84 20.93 15.32
C CYS A 352 9.07 21.75 15.77
N ALA A 353 10.26 21.22 15.47
CA ALA A 353 11.49 21.99 15.63
C ALA A 353 11.71 22.95 14.46
N LYS A 354 11.97 24.22 14.77
CA LYS A 354 12.43 25.23 13.80
C LYS A 354 13.91 25.04 13.49
N ASN A 355 14.73 24.83 14.52
CA ASN A 355 16.16 24.52 14.37
C ASN A 355 16.49 23.23 15.13
N TYR A 356 17.24 22.34 14.50
CA TYR A 356 17.72 21.12 15.13
C TYR A 356 18.96 20.56 14.43
N TYR A 357 19.71 19.73 15.17
CA TYR A 357 20.76 18.87 14.63
C TYR A 357 20.24 17.44 14.59
N LEU A 358 20.60 16.73 13.52
CA LEU A 358 20.53 15.28 13.47
C LEU A 358 21.95 14.77 13.73
N GLU A 359 22.12 13.95 14.75
CA GLU A 359 23.41 13.51 15.24
C GLU A 359 23.49 11.99 15.34
N SER A 360 24.71 11.46 15.24
CA SER A 360 25.03 10.05 15.46
C SER A 360 25.99 9.90 16.65
N SER A 361 25.93 8.75 17.31
CA SER A 361 26.88 8.36 18.34
C SER A 361 27.11 6.84 18.37
N ASP A 362 28.26 6.43 18.89
CA ASP A 362 28.57 5.04 19.21
C ASP A 362 28.38 4.71 20.70
N ASP A 363 28.30 5.72 21.58
CA ASP A 363 28.35 5.58 23.04
C ASP A 363 27.24 6.35 23.79
N ALA A 364 26.38 7.06 23.06
CA ALA A 364 25.35 7.98 23.55
C ALA A 364 25.86 9.16 24.41
N ARG A 365 27.17 9.42 24.41
CA ARG A 365 27.81 10.52 25.15
C ARG A 365 28.46 11.53 24.20
N SER A 366 29.19 11.02 23.22
CA SER A 366 29.91 11.78 22.21
C SER A 366 29.08 11.80 20.93
N TRP A 367 28.64 12.98 20.51
CA TRP A 367 27.71 13.14 19.40
C TRP A 367 28.38 13.85 18.24
N ALA A 368 28.23 13.29 17.04
CA ALA A 368 28.71 13.86 15.80
C ALA A 368 27.53 14.34 14.96
N ASN A 369 27.59 15.59 14.51
CA ASN A 369 26.55 16.16 13.65
C ASN A 369 26.53 15.49 12.26
N ILE A 370 25.35 15.06 11.84
CA ILE A 370 25.06 14.47 10.52
C ILE A 370 24.38 15.50 9.62
N ARG A 371 23.42 16.26 10.15
CA ARG A 371 22.70 17.32 9.43
C ARG A 371 22.36 18.47 10.37
N THR A 372 22.50 19.69 9.88
CA THR A 372 21.98 20.90 10.52
C THR A 372 20.75 21.37 9.77
N VAL A 373 19.66 21.60 10.50
CA VAL A 373 18.42 22.14 9.96
C VAL A 373 18.09 23.44 10.68
N THR A 374 17.83 24.49 9.91
CA THR A 374 17.47 25.82 10.41
C THR A 374 16.23 26.33 9.69
N ASN A 375 15.39 27.09 10.39
CA ASN A 375 14.15 27.66 9.84
C ASN A 375 13.23 26.61 9.20
N ASN A 376 13.16 25.41 9.78
CA ASN A 376 12.26 24.37 9.32
C ASN A 376 10.80 24.81 9.42
N VAL A 377 10.07 24.60 8.34
CA VAL A 377 8.62 24.80 8.23
C VAL A 377 7.90 23.52 7.83
N ALA A 378 8.65 22.43 7.57
CA ALA A 378 8.09 21.16 7.16
C ALA A 378 7.76 20.28 8.38
N PHE A 379 6.60 19.62 8.33
CA PHE A 379 6.22 18.62 9.32
C PHE A 379 6.77 17.23 9.01
N ILE A 380 7.32 17.03 7.80
CA ILE A 380 8.09 15.84 7.46
C ILE A 380 9.46 16.28 7.02
N ASN A 381 10.49 15.75 7.67
CA ASN A 381 11.86 15.89 7.20
C ASN A 381 12.42 14.51 6.87
N ASP A 382 12.81 14.31 5.60
CA ASP A 382 13.35 13.06 5.10
C ASP A 382 14.81 13.25 4.69
N HIS A 383 15.71 12.90 5.60
CA HIS A 383 17.14 13.06 5.44
C HIS A 383 17.72 11.84 4.74
N THR A 384 17.89 11.90 3.42
CA THR A 384 18.49 10.83 2.61
C THR A 384 19.97 11.09 2.30
N GLY A 385 20.63 10.10 1.70
CA GLY A 385 22.03 10.20 1.29
C GLY A 385 23.00 10.30 2.45
N LEU A 386 22.61 9.80 3.63
CA LEU A 386 23.48 9.73 4.79
C LEU A 386 24.51 8.62 4.57
N ASN A 387 25.68 8.77 5.18
CA ASN A 387 26.72 7.74 5.18
C ASN A 387 27.37 7.76 6.56
N ARG A 388 26.71 7.14 7.54
CA ARG A 388 27.13 7.15 8.94
C ARG A 388 27.01 5.76 9.54
N ASN A 389 28.11 5.26 10.09
CA ASN A 389 28.12 4.06 10.90
C ASN A 389 27.92 4.45 12.36
N ALA A 390 26.79 4.07 12.95
CA ALA A 390 26.46 4.46 14.32
C ALA A 390 25.51 3.47 14.98
N ARG A 391 25.50 3.47 16.32
CA ARG A 391 24.52 2.74 17.14
C ARG A 391 23.38 3.63 17.61
N TYR A 392 23.62 4.92 17.79
CA TYR A 392 22.63 5.87 18.29
C TYR A 392 22.40 6.98 17.27
N ILE A 393 21.14 7.37 17.10
CA ILE A 393 20.75 8.54 16.31
C ILE A 393 19.93 9.47 17.20
N ARG A 394 20.24 10.76 17.20
CA ARG A 394 19.62 11.79 18.03
C ARG A 394 19.09 12.94 17.20
N ILE A 395 17.92 13.43 17.57
CA ILE A 395 17.43 14.75 17.19
C ILE A 395 17.72 15.68 18.36
N TYR A 396 18.55 16.70 18.16
CA TYR A 396 18.87 17.72 19.14
C TYR A 396 18.27 19.05 18.70
N ALA A 397 17.11 19.38 19.25
CA ALA A 397 16.37 20.59 18.88
C ALA A 397 16.83 21.80 19.71
N THR A 398 16.94 22.96 19.05
CA THR A 398 17.52 24.18 19.62
C THR A 398 16.61 25.40 19.53
N GLN A 399 15.58 25.35 18.68
CA GLN A 399 14.57 26.40 18.60
C GLN A 399 13.22 25.81 18.23
N ARG A 400 12.18 26.15 18.99
CA ARG A 400 10.80 25.71 18.78
C ARG A 400 10.11 26.53 17.71
N ALA A 401 9.22 25.90 16.94
CA ALA A 401 8.37 26.59 15.98
C ALA A 401 7.14 27.24 16.63
N THR A 402 6.73 26.74 17.81
CA THR A 402 5.55 27.20 18.57
C THR A 402 5.92 27.48 20.03
N THR A 403 4.94 27.87 20.86
CA THR A 403 5.12 28.07 22.31
C THR A 403 5.09 26.75 23.12
N TYR A 404 4.60 25.66 22.53
CA TYR A 404 4.55 24.31 23.12
C TYR A 404 5.92 23.63 23.09
N GLY A 405 6.08 22.46 23.73
CA GLY A 405 7.27 21.61 23.56
C GLY A 405 7.41 21.04 22.15
N TYR A 406 8.44 20.24 21.88
CA TYR A 406 8.54 19.53 20.61
C TYR A 406 7.67 18.28 20.62
N SER A 407 7.17 17.91 19.43
CA SER A 407 6.22 16.83 19.29
C SER A 407 6.47 16.04 18.01
N ILE A 408 6.67 14.73 18.15
CA ILE A 408 7.09 13.82 17.08
C ILE A 408 6.13 12.63 17.06
N PHE A 409 5.46 12.45 15.92
CA PHE A 409 4.71 11.24 15.61
C PHE A 409 5.64 10.08 15.29
N GLU A 410 6.65 10.29 14.43
CA GLU A 410 7.59 9.21 14.06
C GLU A 410 9.03 9.69 13.89
N PHE A 411 9.97 8.87 14.33
CA PHE A 411 11.41 8.99 14.22
C PHE A 411 11.99 7.68 13.67
N GLU A 412 12.16 7.65 12.36
CA GLU A 412 12.54 6.46 11.62
C GLU A 412 14.01 6.53 11.21
N VAL A 413 14.73 5.41 11.34
CA VAL A 413 16.14 5.29 10.95
C VAL A 413 16.29 4.11 10.00
N TYR A 414 16.99 4.30 8.89
CA TYR A 414 17.14 3.32 7.83
C TYR A 414 18.62 3.10 7.49
N GLY A 415 18.99 1.87 7.17
CA GLY A 415 20.38 1.47 6.91
C GLY A 415 20.55 -0.05 6.85
N ASN A 416 21.80 -0.52 6.76
CA ASN A 416 22.15 -1.94 6.69
C ASN A 416 23.18 -2.36 7.73
#